data_AF-A0A328C0A3-F1
#
_entry.id   AF-A0A328C0A3-F1
#
_cell.length_a   1.000
_cell.length_b   1.000
_cell.length_c   1.000
_cell.angle_alpha   90.00
_cell.angle_beta   90.00
_cell.angle_gamma   90.00
#
_symmetry.space_group_name_H-M   'P 1'
#
loop_
_entity.id
_entity.type
_entity.pdbx_description
1 polymer ?
#
loop_
_entity_poly.entity_id
_entity_poly.type
_entity_poly.pdbx_seq_one_letter_code
_entity_poly.pdbx_strand_id
1 'polypeptide(L)'
;MDDASRVASRRVGPDIFNAQKPAVRYELGDHLGSSSVVVSETGGLISREEYRPYGESSFGSYAKKRYRFTGKERDEESGLYYHGARYYSPWLCRWTAPDPAGMVDGVNVYAYVRGNPVRLVDPGGMEGEE
;
A
#
# COMPACT_ATOMS: atom_id res chain seq x y z
N MET A 1 7.29 -13.15 -11.28
CA MET A 1 6.72 -12.13 -12.18
C MET A 1 5.56 -12.82 -12.89
N ASP A 2 4.44 -12.87 -12.20
CA ASP A 2 3.33 -13.77 -12.40
C ASP A 2 2.12 -12.88 -12.69
N ASP A 3 1.42 -13.16 -13.79
CA ASP A 3 0.40 -12.28 -14.42
C ASP A 3 -0.86 -12.04 -13.55
N ALA A 4 -0.79 -12.24 -12.24
CA ALA A 4 -1.89 -12.13 -11.29
C ALA A 4 -2.07 -10.73 -10.65
N SER A 5 -1.04 -9.88 -10.63
CA SER A 5 -1.02 -8.68 -9.76
C SER A 5 -0.99 -7.32 -10.48
N ARG A 6 -1.49 -7.24 -11.72
CA ARG A 6 -1.63 -5.95 -12.43
C ARG A 6 -2.92 -5.26 -12.03
N VAL A 7 -2.84 -4.35 -11.06
CA VAL A 7 -3.99 -3.49 -10.72
C VAL A 7 -4.05 -2.34 -11.71
N ALA A 8 -5.04 -2.37 -12.59
CA ALA A 8 -5.38 -1.25 -13.46
C ALA A 8 -6.50 -0.43 -12.82
N SER A 9 -6.27 0.85 -12.58
CA SER A 9 -7.35 1.77 -12.22
C SER A 9 -7.85 2.49 -13.47
N ARG A 10 -9.15 2.35 -13.74
CA ARG A 10 -9.85 3.07 -14.82
C ARG A 10 -10.85 4.02 -14.21
N ARG A 11 -10.75 5.30 -14.55
CA ARG A 11 -11.77 6.28 -14.15
C ARG A 11 -13.02 6.07 -15.02
N VAL A 12 -14.17 5.90 -14.38
CA VAL A 12 -15.48 5.80 -15.05
C VAL A 12 -16.35 6.97 -14.59
N GLY A 13 -16.93 7.71 -15.54
CA GLY A 13 -17.81 8.85 -15.29
C GLY A 13 -17.40 10.12 -16.05
N PRO A 14 -18.29 11.13 -16.11
CA PRO A 14 -18.00 12.39 -16.78
C PRO A 14 -16.81 13.09 -16.12
N ASP A 15 -16.05 13.83 -16.92
CA ASP A 15 -14.87 14.55 -16.47
C ASP A 15 -15.28 15.81 -15.69
N ILE A 16 -15.81 15.60 -14.49
CA ILE A 16 -15.98 16.65 -13.50
C ILE A 16 -14.58 17.21 -13.24
N PHE A 17 -14.41 18.51 -13.51
CA PHE A 17 -13.17 19.30 -13.39
C PHE A 17 -12.20 19.33 -14.59
N ASN A 18 -12.61 18.98 -15.82
CA ASN A 18 -11.76 19.13 -17.03
C ASN A 18 -10.35 18.54 -16.83
N ALA A 19 -10.28 17.39 -16.15
CA ALA A 19 -9.02 16.86 -15.67
C ALA A 19 -8.36 16.04 -16.79
N GLN A 20 -7.34 16.63 -17.42
CA GLN A 20 -6.45 16.01 -18.41
C GLN A 20 -5.57 14.91 -17.76
N LYS A 21 -6.20 13.90 -17.15
CA LYS A 21 -5.55 12.76 -16.50
C LYS A 21 -5.73 11.53 -17.39
N PRO A 22 -4.71 10.64 -17.48
CA PRO A 22 -4.84 9.42 -18.27
C PRO A 22 -6.02 8.59 -17.77
N ALA A 23 -6.85 8.12 -18.70
CA ALA A 23 -8.09 7.39 -18.42
C ALA A 23 -7.86 6.05 -17.70
N VAL A 24 -6.69 5.43 -17.97
CA VAL A 24 -6.24 4.18 -17.37
C VAL A 24 -4.82 4.36 -16.84
N ARG A 25 -4.59 3.81 -15.65
CA ARG A 25 -3.26 3.75 -15.02
C ARG A 25 -3.00 2.32 -14.61
N TYR A 26 -1.80 1.84 -14.89
CA TYR A 26 -1.35 0.51 -14.47
C TYR A 26 -0.40 0.66 -13.31
N GLU A 27 -0.73 0.01 -12.20
CA GLU A 27 0.12 -0.06 -11.02
C GLU A 27 0.92 -1.36 -11.07
N LEU A 28 2.24 -1.22 -10.99
CA LEU A 28 3.19 -2.32 -10.97
C LEU A 28 3.66 -2.50 -9.53
N GLY A 29 3.26 -3.62 -8.95
CA GLY A 29 3.60 -4.00 -7.58
C GLY A 29 5.04 -4.51 -7.46
N ASP A 30 5.62 -4.35 -6.27
CA ASP A 30 6.77 -5.16 -5.83
C ASP A 30 6.33 -6.58 -5.41
N HIS A 31 7.25 -7.36 -4.85
CA HIS A 31 6.97 -8.72 -4.42
C HIS A 31 5.97 -8.82 -3.26
N LEU A 32 5.73 -7.73 -2.52
CA LEU A 32 4.70 -7.63 -1.48
C LEU A 32 3.40 -7.03 -2.00
N GLY A 33 3.32 -6.72 -3.30
CA GLY A 33 2.19 -6.02 -3.90
C GLY A 33 2.14 -4.53 -3.58
N SER A 34 3.22 -3.94 -3.06
CA SER A 34 3.32 -2.49 -2.88
C SER A 34 3.41 -1.80 -4.23
N SER A 35 2.62 -0.75 -4.44
CA SER A 35 2.56 -0.07 -5.74
C SER A 35 3.83 0.78 -5.96
N SER A 36 4.85 0.25 -6.63
CA SER A 36 6.14 0.95 -6.79
C SER A 36 6.19 1.84 -8.02
N VAL A 37 5.55 1.43 -9.12
CA VAL A 37 5.60 2.15 -10.40
C VAL A 37 4.20 2.26 -10.97
N VAL A 38 3.85 3.46 -11.44
CA VAL A 38 2.58 3.72 -12.14
C VAL A 38 2.89 4.19 -13.55
N VAL A 39 2.28 3.53 -14.54
CA VAL A 39 2.46 3.85 -15.96
C VAL A 39 1.12 4.18 -16.64
N SER A 40 1.19 4.98 -17.70
CA SER A 40 0.06 5.28 -18.57
C SER A 40 -0.28 4.09 -19.47
N GLU A 41 -1.41 4.19 -20.18
CA GLU A 41 -1.81 3.22 -21.20
C GLU A 41 -0.78 3.02 -22.32
N THR A 42 0.00 4.06 -22.62
CA THR A 42 1.07 4.01 -23.62
C THR A 42 2.42 3.55 -23.05
N GLY A 43 2.49 3.17 -21.76
CA GLY A 43 3.72 2.77 -21.09
C GLY A 43 4.60 3.93 -20.61
N GLY A 44 4.12 5.17 -20.67
CA GLY A 44 4.83 6.33 -20.13
C GLY A 44 4.82 6.32 -18.60
N LEU A 45 5.96 6.64 -17.98
CA LEU A 45 6.08 6.72 -16.52
C LEU A 45 5.24 7.88 -15.97
N ILE A 46 4.29 7.57 -15.08
CA ILE A 46 3.48 8.57 -14.36
C ILE A 46 4.07 8.84 -12.99
N SER A 47 4.42 7.78 -12.26
CA SER A 47 4.92 7.91 -10.89
C SER A 47 5.81 6.73 -10.52
N ARG A 48 6.75 6.98 -9.62
CA ARG A 48 7.61 5.98 -8.99
C ARG A 48 7.70 6.32 -7.51
N GLU A 49 7.52 5.31 -6.67
CA GLU A 49 7.58 5.39 -5.22
C GLU A 49 8.37 4.17 -4.71
N GLU A 50 9.32 4.41 -3.82
CA GLU A 50 10.08 3.38 -3.12
C GLU A 50 9.76 3.43 -1.63
N TYR A 51 9.67 2.27 -1.01
CA TYR A 51 9.33 2.13 0.40
C TYR A 51 10.55 1.68 1.21
N ARG A 52 10.68 2.20 2.44
CA ARG A 52 11.49 1.58 3.48
C ARG A 52 10.86 0.23 3.86
N PRO A 53 11.60 -0.68 4.53
CA PRO A 53 11.08 -1.99 4.91
C PRO A 53 9.72 -1.95 5.62
N TYR A 54 9.47 -0.92 6.44
CA TYR A 54 8.22 -0.76 7.20
C TYR A 54 7.16 0.11 6.49
N GLY A 55 7.30 0.38 5.19
CA GLY A 55 6.25 0.99 4.37
C GLY A 55 6.22 2.52 4.34
N GLU A 56 7.19 3.18 4.98
CA GLU A 56 7.39 4.63 4.82
C GLU A 56 8.01 4.92 3.45
N SER A 57 7.48 5.91 2.73
CA SER A 57 8.03 6.31 1.43
C SER A 57 9.45 6.87 1.60
N SER A 58 10.42 6.23 0.97
CA SER A 58 11.83 6.63 0.98
C SER A 58 12.15 7.62 -0.15
N PHE A 59 11.63 7.33 -1.35
CA PHE A 59 11.88 8.12 -2.55
C PHE A 59 10.64 8.16 -3.43
N GLY A 60 10.38 9.34 -4.00
CA GLY A 60 9.24 9.56 -4.89
C GLY A 60 7.91 9.61 -4.14
N SER A 61 7.07 10.59 -4.50
CA SER A 61 5.63 10.65 -4.16
C SER A 61 5.10 11.99 -4.65
N TYR A 62 4.95 12.16 -5.97
CA TYR A 62 4.43 13.39 -6.57
C TYR A 62 2.97 13.24 -7.04
N ALA A 63 2.48 12.00 -7.16
CA ALA A 63 1.12 11.72 -7.55
C ALA A 63 0.29 11.32 -6.32
N LYS A 64 -0.92 11.89 -6.17
CA LYS A 64 -1.91 11.42 -5.21
C LYS A 64 -2.32 9.99 -5.57
N LYS A 65 -1.74 9.02 -4.85
CA LYS A 65 -2.02 7.59 -4.98
C LYS A 65 -2.65 7.10 -3.67
N ARG A 66 -3.78 6.41 -3.80
CA ARG A 66 -4.59 5.94 -2.68
C ARG A 66 -4.00 4.69 -2.04
N TYR A 67 -3.80 3.63 -2.82
CA TYR A 67 -3.19 2.38 -2.38
C TYR A 67 -1.67 2.45 -2.55
N ARG A 68 -0.86 2.09 -1.56
CA ARG A 68 0.60 2.25 -1.58
C ARG A 68 1.31 0.97 -1.12
N PHE A 69 1.89 0.98 0.07
CA PHE A 69 2.59 -0.16 0.67
C PHE A 69 1.65 -1.35 0.88
N THR A 70 2.07 -2.56 0.49
CA THR A 70 1.29 -3.82 0.58
C THR A 70 -0.13 -3.73 -0.03
N GLY A 71 -0.31 -2.84 -1.01
CA GLY A 71 -1.61 -2.59 -1.64
C GLY A 71 -2.64 -1.93 -0.71
N LYS A 72 -2.24 -1.39 0.45
CA LYS A 72 -3.15 -0.77 1.42
C LYS A 72 -3.32 0.72 1.19
N GLU A 73 -4.50 1.20 1.52
CA GLU A 73 -4.82 2.62 1.43
C GLU A 73 -4.02 3.38 2.47
N ARG A 74 -3.28 4.42 2.02
CA ARG A 74 -2.65 5.38 2.91
C ARG A 74 -3.49 6.65 2.93
N ASP A 75 -3.99 6.98 4.11
CA ASP A 75 -4.65 8.26 4.32
C ASP A 75 -3.65 9.42 4.23
N GLU A 76 -3.98 10.46 3.45
CA GLU A 76 -3.09 11.61 3.26
C GLU A 76 -3.03 12.51 4.50
N GLU A 77 -4.10 12.56 5.29
CA GLU A 77 -4.23 13.47 6.43
C GLU A 77 -3.46 12.97 7.66
N SER A 78 -3.63 11.69 8.00
CA SER A 78 -2.94 11.06 9.13
C SER A 78 -1.62 10.39 8.75
N GLY A 79 -1.46 10.00 7.48
CA GLY A 79 -0.35 9.17 7.00
C GLY A 79 -0.47 7.68 7.34
N LEU A 80 -1.53 7.26 8.03
CA LEU A 80 -1.75 5.88 8.45
C LEU A 80 -2.20 5.00 7.29
N TYR A 81 -1.86 3.71 7.37
CA TYR A 81 -2.35 2.69 6.46
C TYR A 81 -3.58 1.99 7.04
N TYR A 82 -4.64 1.87 6.25
CA TYR A 82 -5.84 1.14 6.64
C TYR A 82 -5.78 -0.32 6.20
N HIS A 83 -5.83 -1.26 7.17
CA HIS A 83 -5.78 -2.70 6.92
C HIS A 83 -7.11 -3.41 7.22
N GLY A 84 -8.22 -2.68 7.36
CA GLY A 84 -9.51 -3.27 7.73
C GLY A 84 -9.70 -3.27 9.25
N ALA A 85 -9.05 -4.19 9.96
CA ALA A 85 -9.22 -4.32 11.41
C ALA A 85 -8.41 -3.29 12.22
N ARG A 86 -7.27 -2.83 11.68
CA ARG A 86 -6.35 -1.90 12.36
C ARG A 86 -5.82 -0.83 11.41
N TYR A 87 -5.36 0.27 11.99
CA TYR A 87 -4.52 1.25 11.32
C TYR A 87 -3.05 0.98 11.65
N TYR A 88 -2.19 1.09 10.64
CA TYR A 88 -0.75 0.87 10.75
C TYR A 88 0.00 2.19 10.62
N SER A 89 0.98 2.40 11.51
CA SER A 89 1.85 3.57 11.50
C SER A 89 3.24 3.19 10.98
N PRO A 90 3.59 3.57 9.73
CA PRO A 90 4.84 3.17 9.11
C PRO A 90 6.06 3.84 9.75
N TRP A 91 5.93 5.07 10.27
CA TRP A 91 7.04 5.77 10.93
C TRP A 91 7.34 5.25 12.35
N LEU A 92 6.38 4.58 12.99
CA LEU A 92 6.58 3.90 14.28
C LEU A 92 6.83 2.40 14.13
N CYS A 93 6.76 1.88 12.91
CA CYS A 93 6.94 0.47 12.57
C CYS A 93 6.00 -0.46 13.35
N ARG A 94 4.76 -0.03 13.63
CA ARG A 94 3.80 -0.76 14.50
C ARG A 94 2.33 -0.44 14.22
N TRP A 95 1.44 -1.29 14.74
CA TRP A 95 0.00 -1.03 14.77
C TRP A 95 -0.36 0.09 15.74
N THR A 96 -1.42 0.84 15.44
CA THR A 96 -1.95 1.89 16.33
C THR A 96 -2.88 1.34 17.41
N ALA A 97 -3.31 0.08 17.28
CA ALA A 97 -4.22 -0.61 18.18
C ALA A 97 -3.74 -2.05 18.43
N PRO A 98 -4.06 -2.66 19.59
CA PRO A 98 -3.72 -4.05 19.85
C PRO A 98 -4.44 -4.99 18.88
N ASP A 99 -3.85 -6.15 18.64
CA ASP A 99 -4.40 -7.18 17.76
C ASP A 99 -5.76 -7.71 18.26
N PRO A 100 -6.83 -7.61 17.45
CA PRO A 100 -8.13 -8.16 17.82
C PRO A 100 -8.14 -9.70 17.84
N ALA A 101 -7.24 -10.37 17.12
CA ALA A 101 -7.07 -11.82 17.18
C ALA A 101 -6.23 -12.27 18.41
N GLY A 102 -5.64 -11.33 19.15
CA GLY A 102 -4.84 -11.60 20.33
C GLY A 102 -3.39 -11.95 19.99
N MET A 103 -2.85 -13.02 20.57
CA MET A 103 -1.42 -13.36 20.48
C MET A 103 -1.09 -14.30 19.29
N VAL A 104 -1.82 -14.19 18.17
CA VAL A 104 -1.62 -15.05 16.99
C VAL A 104 -0.23 -14.83 16.38
N ASP A 105 0.22 -13.59 16.30
CA ASP A 105 1.55 -13.21 15.79
C ASP A 105 2.62 -13.04 16.89
N GLY A 106 2.35 -13.59 18.07
CA GLY A 106 3.23 -13.56 19.23
C GLY A 106 2.75 -12.62 20.33
N VAL A 107 3.59 -12.47 21.37
CA VAL A 107 3.22 -11.78 22.61
C VAL A 107 3.06 -10.27 22.47
N ASN A 108 3.67 -9.67 21.43
CA ASN A 108 3.56 -8.24 21.17
C ASN A 108 2.39 -7.95 20.23
N VAL A 109 1.24 -7.63 20.80
CA VAL A 109 -0.02 -7.34 20.07
C VAL A 109 0.02 -6.06 19.23
N TYR A 110 1.11 -5.29 19.26
CA TYR A 110 1.33 -4.11 18.41
C TYR A 110 2.37 -4.35 17.30
N ALA A 111 3.04 -5.50 17.28
CA ALA A 111 4.07 -5.78 16.30
C ALA A 111 3.47 -5.92 14.90
N TYR A 112 4.13 -5.32 13.92
CA TYR A 112 3.79 -5.51 12.52
C TYR A 112 4.51 -6.76 11.98
N VAL A 113 3.73 -7.71 11.45
CA VAL A 113 4.20 -8.90 10.71
C VAL A 113 5.43 -9.60 11.31
N ARG A 114 5.38 -9.88 12.62
CA ARG A 114 6.44 -10.58 13.37
C ARG A 114 7.84 -9.93 13.24
N GLY A 115 7.90 -8.64 12.90
CA GLY A 115 9.15 -7.91 12.69
C GLY A 115 9.86 -8.20 11.36
N ASN A 116 9.20 -8.87 10.40
CA ASN A 116 9.79 -9.19 9.10
C ASN A 116 8.97 -8.65 7.91
N PRO A 117 8.84 -7.32 7.76
CA PRO A 117 8.00 -6.70 6.73
C PRO A 117 8.59 -6.74 5.32
N VAL A 118 9.78 -7.33 5.14
CA VAL A 118 10.37 -7.56 3.81
C VAL A 118 9.83 -8.85 3.20
N ARG A 119 9.37 -9.80 4.02
CA ARG A 119 8.85 -11.09 3.57
C ARG A 119 7.36 -11.25 3.82
N LEU A 120 6.82 -10.62 4.86
CA LEU A 120 5.46 -10.84 5.33
C LEU A 120 4.58 -9.61 5.09
N VAL A 121 3.29 -9.86 4.89
CA VAL A 121 2.23 -8.84 4.78
C VAL A 121 1.10 -9.17 5.74
N ASP A 122 0.33 -8.19 6.21
CA ASP A 122 -0.89 -8.44 6.99
C ASP A 122 -2.10 -7.88 6.21
N PRO A 123 -2.78 -8.71 5.40
CA PRO A 123 -3.89 -8.23 4.58
C PRO A 123 -5.13 -7.81 5.39
N GLY A 124 -5.37 -8.43 6.55
CA GLY A 124 -6.58 -8.21 7.35
C GLY A 124 -6.41 -7.27 8.54
N GLY A 125 -5.17 -6.90 8.86
CA GLY A 125 -4.82 -6.27 10.12
C GLY A 125 -5.04 -7.20 11.31
N MET A 126 -4.80 -8.50 11.17
CA MET A 126 -5.02 -9.51 12.22
C MET A 126 -3.94 -10.59 12.28
N GLU A 127 -3.28 -10.90 11.16
CA GLU A 127 -2.22 -11.90 11.10
C GLU A 127 -1.28 -11.63 9.92
N GLY A 128 0.02 -11.78 10.15
CA GLY A 128 1.05 -11.73 9.14
C GLY A 128 1.12 -13.04 8.33
N GLU A 129 1.01 -12.91 7.02
CA GLU A 129 1.06 -13.98 6.02
C GLU A 129 2.29 -13.80 5.10
N GLU A 130 2.69 -14.89 4.43
CA GLU A 130 3.78 -14.91 3.43
C GLU A 130 3.30 -14.56 2.02
#